data_AF-A0A848NWR1-F1
#
_entry.id   AF-A0A848NWR1-F1
#
_cell.length_a   1.000
_cell.length_b   1.000
_cell.length_c   1.000
_cell.angle_alpha   90.00
_cell.angle_beta   90.00
_cell.angle_gamma   90.00
#
_symmetry.space_group_name_H-M   'P 1'
#
loop_
_entity.id
_entity.type
_entity.pdbx_description
1 polymer ?
#
loop_
_entity_poly.entity_id
_entity_poly.type
_entity_poly.pdbx_seq_one_letter_code
_entity_poly.pdbx_strand_id
1 'polypeptide(L)'
;MTVKGDLVNAAYEEIALAGYVFDLTPEERNGTLMRMERMAAGWDARGIRLGYNLLGTLATLNDPVGIPDWAEEAFYTNLARRVASTLGKQLHVDTVRAAAEGYRTLCLVTQQSIPQMQMPRHMPIGTGNRRNTKNQQFFAPVDRVTTTTDAPLEPSGDPWPDSN
;
A
#
# COMPACT_ATOMS: atom_id res chain seq x y z
N MET A 1 -17.29 11.44 8.17
CA MET A 1 -16.83 10.04 8.29
C MET A 1 -17.57 9.26 7.23
N THR A 2 -16.86 8.78 6.23
CA THR A 2 -17.45 8.07 5.10
C THR A 2 -17.82 6.65 5.46
N VAL A 3 -18.95 6.21 4.90
CA VAL A 3 -19.54 4.90 5.13
C VAL A 3 -19.24 3.99 3.94
N LYS A 4 -19.09 2.68 4.17
CA LYS A 4 -18.76 1.71 3.11
C LYS A 4 -19.78 1.73 1.97
N GLY A 5 -21.05 1.94 2.28
CA GLY A 5 -22.12 2.07 1.29
C GLY A 5 -21.97 3.27 0.36
N ASP A 6 -21.43 4.39 0.84
CA ASP A 6 -21.23 5.58 0.02
C ASP A 6 -20.19 5.31 -1.08
N LEU A 7 -19.09 4.64 -0.74
CA LEU A 7 -18.06 4.25 -1.72
C LEU A 7 -18.57 3.23 -2.74
N VAL A 8 -19.42 2.29 -2.30
CA VAL A 8 -20.06 1.33 -3.21
C VAL A 8 -20.97 2.07 -4.19
N ASN A 9 -21.81 2.98 -3.70
CA ASN A 9 -22.70 3.77 -4.54
C ASN A 9 -21.91 4.65 -5.51
N ALA A 10 -20.89 5.37 -5.05
CA ALA A 10 -20.01 6.19 -5.89
C ALA A 10 -19.34 5.35 -6.99
N ALA A 11 -18.90 4.13 -6.68
CA ALA A 11 -18.32 3.25 -7.69
C ALA A 11 -19.32 2.80 -8.75
N TYR A 12 -20.59 2.59 -8.38
CA TYR A 12 -21.65 2.32 -9.34
C TYR A 12 -22.04 3.56 -10.14
N GLU A 13 -22.00 4.75 -9.55
CA GLU A 13 -22.20 6.02 -10.25
C GLU A 13 -21.15 6.21 -11.34
N GLU A 14 -19.87 5.92 -11.07
CA GLU A 14 -18.81 5.97 -12.09
C GLU A 14 -19.04 4.99 -13.26
N ILE A 15 -19.67 3.84 -12.98
CA ILE A 15 -20.06 2.88 -14.03
C ILE A 15 -21.34 3.35 -14.76
N ALA A 16 -22.28 3.94 -14.04
CA ALA A 16 -23.56 4.41 -14.56
C ALA A 16 -23.41 5.69 -15.41
N LEU A 17 -22.44 6.55 -15.09
CA LEU A 17 -22.04 7.72 -15.87
C LEU A 17 -21.60 7.32 -17.29
N ALA A 18 -21.18 6.07 -17.49
CA ALA A 18 -20.93 5.47 -18.80
C ALA A 18 -22.21 5.07 -19.57
N GLY A 19 -23.40 5.43 -19.09
CA GLY A 19 -24.65 5.44 -19.88
C GLY A 19 -25.78 4.52 -19.41
N TYR A 20 -25.81 4.02 -18.17
CA TYR A 20 -26.89 3.14 -17.70
C TYR A 20 -27.31 3.43 -16.25
N VAL A 21 -28.60 3.70 -16.05
CA VAL A 21 -29.24 3.68 -14.72
C VAL A 21 -29.35 2.23 -14.27
N PHE A 22 -28.68 1.87 -13.17
CA PHE A 22 -28.77 0.54 -12.59
C PHE A 22 -29.79 0.53 -11.44
N ASP A 23 -30.83 -0.28 -11.57
CA ASP A 23 -31.64 -0.71 -10.43
C ASP A 23 -30.83 -1.74 -9.65
N LEU A 24 -30.01 -1.24 -8.72
CA LEU A 24 -29.02 -2.06 -8.04
C LEU A 24 -29.68 -2.90 -6.93
N THR A 25 -29.57 -4.21 -7.04
CA THR A 25 -30.12 -5.12 -6.03
C THR A 25 -29.30 -5.08 -4.73
N PRO A 26 -29.90 -5.31 -3.55
CA PRO A 26 -29.18 -5.40 -2.29
C PRO A 26 -28.06 -6.46 -2.30
N GLU A 27 -28.28 -7.57 -2.99
CA GLU A 27 -27.32 -8.67 -3.12
C GLU A 27 -26.08 -8.23 -3.91
N GLU A 28 -26.23 -7.46 -4.98
CA GLU A 28 -25.12 -6.91 -5.75
C GLU A 28 -24.29 -5.91 -4.93
N ARG A 29 -24.95 -5.06 -4.13
CA ARG A 29 -24.25 -4.15 -3.20
C ARG A 29 -23.40 -4.91 -2.20
N ASN A 30 -23.93 -5.98 -1.61
CA ASN A 30 -23.18 -6.82 -0.68
C ASN A 30 -22.04 -7.57 -1.37
N GLY A 31 -22.27 -8.08 -2.59
CA GLY A 31 -21.23 -8.70 -3.41
C GLY A 31 -20.09 -7.75 -3.75
N THR A 32 -20.41 -6.49 -4.05
CA THR A 32 -19.43 -5.44 -4.32
C THR A 32 -18.68 -4.99 -3.07
N LEU A 33 -19.36 -4.90 -1.93
CA LEU A 33 -18.71 -4.65 -0.64
C LEU A 33 -17.68 -5.77 -0.32
N MET A 34 -18.00 -7.03 -0.57
CA MET A 34 -17.04 -8.13 -0.37
C MET A 34 -15.83 -8.04 -1.32
N ARG A 35 -16.01 -7.48 -2.52
CA ARG A 35 -14.89 -7.20 -3.45
C ARG A 35 -14.04 -6.03 -2.95
N MET A 36 -14.67 -5.02 -2.35
CA MET A 36 -13.97 -3.89 -1.71
C MET A 36 -13.10 -4.37 -0.54
N GLU A 37 -13.63 -5.21 0.35
CA GLU A 37 -12.86 -5.79 1.47
C GLU A 37 -11.65 -6.58 0.95
N ARG A 38 -11.83 -7.41 -0.09
CA ARG A 38 -10.72 -8.17 -0.71
C ARG A 38 -9.72 -7.25 -1.40
N MET A 39 -10.17 -6.13 -1.96
CA MET A 39 -9.29 -5.13 -2.56
C MET A 39 -8.43 -4.45 -1.49
N ALA A 40 -9.05 -4.00 -0.39
CA ALA A 40 -8.38 -3.37 0.73
C ALA A 40 -7.36 -4.33 1.38
N ALA A 41 -7.75 -5.59 1.63
CA ALA A 41 -6.83 -6.62 2.13
C ALA A 41 -5.64 -6.85 1.17
N GLY A 42 -5.89 -6.85 -0.13
CA GLY A 42 -4.83 -7.00 -1.14
C GLY A 42 -3.89 -5.81 -1.22
N TRP A 43 -4.35 -4.60 -0.89
CA TRP A 43 -3.52 -3.40 -0.80
C TRP A 43 -2.69 -3.38 0.48
N ASP A 44 -3.26 -3.79 1.61
CA ASP A 44 -2.53 -3.92 2.86
C ASP A 44 -1.40 -4.96 2.76
N ALA A 45 -1.66 -6.10 2.10
CA ALA A 45 -0.64 -7.11 1.81
C ALA A 45 0.52 -6.59 0.93
N ARG A 46 0.29 -5.54 0.13
CA ARG A 46 1.32 -4.87 -0.69
C ARG A 46 2.05 -3.76 0.06
N GLY A 47 1.70 -3.52 1.33
CA GLY A 47 2.26 -2.46 2.15
C GLY A 47 1.55 -1.11 2.04
N ILE A 48 0.43 -1.02 1.33
CA ILE A 48 -0.36 0.22 1.22
C ILE A 48 -1.29 0.31 2.44
N ARG A 49 -0.80 0.91 3.52
CA ARG A 49 -1.52 1.03 4.80
C ARG A 49 -2.26 2.36 4.92
N LEU A 50 -3.58 2.30 4.82
CA LEU A 50 -4.46 3.49 4.77
C LEU A 50 -5.37 3.66 6.00
N GLY A 51 -5.31 2.72 6.96
CA GLY A 51 -6.20 2.72 8.13
C GLY A 51 -7.61 2.17 7.85
N TYR A 52 -7.82 1.51 6.71
CA TYR A 52 -9.09 0.87 6.36
C TYR A 52 -9.54 -0.14 7.43
N ASN A 53 -10.80 -0.04 7.88
CA ASN A 53 -11.39 -0.96 8.85
C ASN A 53 -11.82 -2.28 8.18
N LEU A 54 -10.92 -3.25 8.18
CA LEU A 54 -11.15 -4.57 7.61
C LEU A 54 -12.06 -5.42 8.51
N LEU A 55 -13.22 -5.81 8.00
CA LEU A 55 -14.19 -6.66 8.72
C LEU A 55 -14.47 -7.98 7.98
N GLY A 56 -14.00 -8.11 6.73
CA GLY A 56 -14.13 -9.34 5.96
C GLY A 56 -15.59 -9.74 5.76
N THR A 57 -15.95 -10.96 6.15
CA THR A 57 -17.32 -11.49 5.98
C THR A 57 -18.36 -10.82 6.88
N LEU A 58 -17.94 -10.10 7.91
CA LEU A 58 -18.83 -9.39 8.84
C LEU A 58 -19.11 -7.95 8.39
N ALA A 59 -18.50 -7.50 7.29
CA ALA A 59 -18.66 -6.14 6.80
C ALA A 59 -20.09 -5.88 6.33
N THR A 60 -20.64 -4.75 6.79
CA THR A 60 -21.96 -4.25 6.40
C THR A 60 -21.85 -2.91 5.69
N LEU A 61 -22.90 -2.55 4.94
CA LEU A 61 -22.94 -1.32 4.17
C LEU A 61 -22.85 -0.05 5.04
N ASN A 62 -23.30 -0.11 6.29
CA ASN A 62 -23.36 1.03 7.21
C ASN A 62 -22.08 1.20 8.04
N ASP A 63 -21.12 0.29 7.90
CA ASP A 63 -19.90 0.36 8.68
C ASP A 63 -19.02 1.52 8.20
N PRO A 64 -18.33 2.19 9.13
CA PRO A 64 -17.36 3.22 8.76
C PRO A 64 -16.15 2.62 8.05
N VAL A 65 -15.61 3.37 7.09
CA VAL A 65 -14.49 2.90 6.25
C VAL A 65 -13.14 3.07 6.95
N GLY A 66 -12.93 4.19 7.64
CA GLY A 66 -11.67 4.50 8.34
C GLY A 66 -10.52 4.96 7.45
N ILE A 67 -10.78 5.23 6.17
CA ILE A 67 -9.79 5.82 5.25
C ILE A 67 -9.78 7.34 5.31
N PRO A 68 -8.64 7.99 5.00
CA PRO A 68 -8.56 9.43 4.90
C PRO A 68 -9.17 9.96 3.59
N ASP A 69 -9.67 11.19 3.61
CA ASP A 69 -10.38 11.83 2.49
C ASP A 69 -9.60 11.79 1.16
N TRP A 70 -8.28 11.96 1.19
CA TRP A 70 -7.43 11.93 0.00
C TRP A 70 -7.32 10.55 -0.68
N ALA A 71 -7.68 9.47 0.03
CA ALA A 71 -7.65 8.10 -0.49
C ALA A 71 -8.99 7.66 -1.07
N GLU A 72 -10.08 8.41 -0.83
CA GLU A 72 -11.43 8.02 -1.21
C GLU A 72 -11.59 7.89 -2.73
N GLU A 73 -11.07 8.87 -3.48
CA GLU A 73 -11.05 8.85 -4.95
C GLU A 73 -10.41 7.59 -5.51
N ALA A 74 -9.24 7.23 -5.00
CA ALA A 74 -8.55 6.03 -5.42
C ALA A 74 -9.34 4.75 -5.10
N PHE A 75 -10.13 4.73 -4.03
CA PHE A 75 -10.92 3.57 -3.64
C PHE A 75 -12.10 3.32 -4.59
N TYR A 76 -13.01 4.29 -4.76
CA TYR A 76 -14.22 4.05 -5.57
C TYR A 76 -13.90 3.85 -7.06
N THR A 77 -12.91 4.56 -7.61
CA THR A 77 -12.49 4.40 -9.01
C THR A 77 -11.87 3.02 -9.29
N ASN A 78 -11.03 2.52 -8.39
CA ASN A 78 -10.45 1.17 -8.52
C ASN A 78 -11.48 0.06 -8.26
N LEU A 79 -12.44 0.30 -7.36
CA LEU A 79 -13.59 -0.58 -7.14
C LEU A 79 -14.44 -0.67 -8.40
N ALA A 80 -14.78 0.48 -9.01
CA ALA A 80 -15.56 0.58 -10.23
C ALA A 80 -14.93 -0.24 -11.36
N ARG A 81 -13.61 -0.09 -11.56
CA ARG A 81 -12.84 -0.88 -12.54
C ARG A 81 -12.96 -2.40 -12.31
N ARG A 82 -12.90 -2.87 -11.06
CA ARG A 82 -13.04 -4.30 -10.73
C ARG A 82 -14.45 -4.81 -11.01
N VAL A 83 -15.48 -4.06 -10.61
CA VAL A 83 -16.88 -4.45 -10.82
C VAL A 83 -17.23 -4.42 -12.31
N ALA A 84 -16.83 -3.38 -13.04
CA ALA A 84 -17.03 -3.26 -14.48
C ALA A 84 -16.49 -4.49 -15.24
N SER A 85 -15.29 -4.98 -14.87
CA SER A 85 -14.70 -6.18 -15.46
C SER A 85 -15.56 -7.43 -15.26
N THR A 86 -16.24 -7.56 -14.12
CA THR A 86 -17.09 -8.72 -13.83
C THR A 86 -18.46 -8.64 -14.50
N LEU A 87 -18.93 -7.43 -14.78
CA LEU A 87 -20.16 -7.19 -15.51
C LEU A 87 -19.94 -7.20 -17.04
N GLY A 88 -18.69 -7.35 -17.50
CA GLY A 88 -18.33 -7.31 -18.92
C GLY A 88 -18.50 -5.92 -19.57
N LYS A 89 -18.57 -4.86 -18.76
CA LYS A 89 -18.79 -3.48 -19.23
C LYS A 89 -17.47 -2.72 -19.31
N GLN A 90 -17.39 -1.80 -20.26
CA GLN A 90 -16.27 -0.87 -20.38
C GLN A 90 -16.50 0.33 -19.47
N LEU A 91 -15.46 0.72 -18.73
CA LEU A 91 -15.43 1.95 -17.95
C LEU A 91 -14.96 3.11 -18.86
N HIS A 92 -15.35 4.34 -18.54
CA HIS A 92 -14.85 5.51 -19.27
C HIS A 92 -13.32 5.64 -19.18
N VAL A 93 -12.68 6.20 -20.20
CA VAL A 93 -11.21 6.25 -20.27
C VAL A 93 -10.62 7.13 -19.16
N ASP A 94 -11.29 8.24 -18.84
CA ASP A 94 -10.81 9.17 -17.81
C ASP A 94 -10.87 8.56 -16.42
N THR A 95 -11.87 7.72 -16.13
CA THR A 95 -12.00 7.06 -14.83
C THR A 95 -10.99 5.92 -14.66
N VAL A 96 -10.64 5.21 -15.73
CA VAL A 96 -9.52 4.25 -15.73
C VAL A 96 -8.20 4.96 -15.46
N ARG A 97 -8.01 6.15 -16.06
CA ARG A 97 -6.82 6.97 -15.82
C ARG A 97 -6.78 7.49 -14.39
N ALA A 98 -7.87 8.02 -13.87
CA ALA A 98 -8.01 8.47 -12.48
C ALA A 98 -7.72 7.32 -11.50
N ALA A 99 -8.24 6.12 -11.75
CA ALA A 99 -7.94 4.94 -10.93
C ALA A 99 -6.44 4.60 -10.89
N ALA A 100 -5.75 4.71 -12.02
CA ALA A 100 -4.31 4.45 -12.11
C ALA A 100 -3.48 5.55 -11.43
N GLU A 101 -3.86 6.82 -11.61
CA GLU A 101 -3.21 7.96 -10.95
C GLU A 101 -3.43 7.90 -9.44
N GLY A 102 -4.66 7.69 -8.99
CA GLY A 102 -5.00 7.48 -7.57
C GLY A 102 -4.24 6.31 -6.93
N TYR A 103 -4.12 5.17 -7.62
CA TYR A 103 -3.31 4.07 -7.07
C TYR A 103 -1.82 4.45 -6.92
N ARG A 104 -1.26 5.23 -7.86
CA ARG A 104 0.13 5.70 -7.74
C ARG A 104 0.30 6.69 -6.58
N THR A 105 -0.66 7.60 -6.37
CA THR A 105 -0.60 8.54 -5.24
C THR A 105 -0.65 7.78 -3.91
N LEU A 106 -1.50 6.75 -3.78
CA LEU A 106 -1.50 5.87 -2.61
C LEU A 106 -0.11 5.25 -2.34
N CYS A 107 0.54 4.70 -3.38
CA CYS A 107 1.89 4.12 -3.22
C CYS A 107 2.92 5.17 -2.78
N LEU A 108 2.91 6.35 -3.41
CA LEU A 108 3.85 7.43 -3.08
C LEU A 108 3.68 7.92 -1.64
N VAL A 109 2.42 8.08 -1.20
CA VAL A 109 2.12 8.61 0.14
C VAL A 109 2.33 7.56 1.22
N THR A 110 2.16 6.26 0.92
CA THR A 110 2.35 5.19 1.92
C THR A 110 3.80 4.73 2.02
N GLN A 111 4.60 4.82 0.94
CA GLN A 111 6.02 4.47 0.94
C GLN A 111 6.91 5.65 1.40
N GLN A 112 6.61 6.24 2.57
CA GLN A 112 7.30 7.47 3.02
C GLN A 112 8.76 7.29 3.40
N SER A 113 9.24 6.06 3.61
CA SER A 113 10.63 5.81 3.89
C SER A 113 11.14 4.69 3.02
N ILE A 114 11.82 5.04 1.92
CA ILE A 114 12.81 4.14 1.33
C ILE A 114 14.01 4.23 2.29
N PRO A 115 14.27 3.19 3.11
CA PRO A 115 15.45 3.23 3.98
C PRO A 115 16.67 3.34 3.07
N GLN A 116 17.56 4.28 3.36
CA GLN A 116 18.85 4.30 2.68
C GLN A 116 19.62 3.04 3.07
N MET A 117 20.18 2.36 2.08
CA MET A 117 21.10 1.26 2.35
C MET A 117 22.25 1.79 3.21
N GLN A 118 22.63 1.04 4.24
CA GLN A 118 23.83 1.34 4.99
C GLN A 118 25.04 1.29 4.05
N MET A 119 26.00 2.17 4.29
CA MET A 119 27.25 2.19 3.53
C MET A 119 27.97 0.83 3.67
N PRO A 120 28.60 0.31 2.60
CA PRO A 120 29.36 -0.93 2.67
C PRO A 120 30.48 -0.86 3.71
N ARG A 121 30.77 -1.99 4.37
CA ARG A 121 31.80 -2.07 5.43
C ARG A 121 33.21 -1.65 4.99
N HIS A 122 33.50 -1.73 3.70
CA HIS A 122 34.78 -1.37 3.12
C HIS A 122 34.85 0.08 2.63
N MET A 123 33.81 0.88 2.84
CA MET A 123 33.82 2.29 2.50
C MET A 123 34.66 3.06 3.55
N PRO A 124 35.80 3.65 3.16
CA PRO A 124 36.56 4.47 4.10
C PRO A 124 35.76 5.71 4.46
N ILE A 125 35.86 6.17 5.71
CA ILE A 125 35.17 7.37 6.24
C ILE A 125 35.55 8.66 5.46
N GLY A 126 36.69 8.64 4.77
CA GLY A 126 37.26 9.81 4.10
C GLY A 126 37.95 10.74 5.08
N THR A 127 39.04 11.36 4.66
CA THR A 127 39.86 12.26 5.51
C THR A 127 39.11 13.52 5.94
N GLY A 128 38.08 13.94 5.18
CA GLY A 128 37.24 15.11 5.47
C GLY A 128 36.16 14.91 6.55
N ASN A 129 35.91 13.68 7.01
CA ASN A 129 34.87 13.38 8.01
C ASN A 129 35.45 12.98 9.38
N ARG A 130 36.73 13.29 9.63
CA ARG A 130 37.45 12.93 10.86
C ARG A 130 37.16 13.95 11.98
N ARG A 131 36.29 13.60 12.93
CA ARG A 131 35.91 14.46 14.08
C ARG A 131 36.88 14.38 15.27
N ASN A 132 37.57 13.25 15.47
CA ASN A 132 38.50 13.05 16.60
C ASN A 132 39.60 12.05 16.23
N THR A 133 40.83 12.54 16.11
CA THR A 133 41.92 11.85 15.40
C THR A 133 42.42 10.58 16.11
N LYS A 134 42.30 10.47 17.44
CA LYS A 134 43.03 9.44 18.19
C LYS A 134 42.37 8.05 18.20
N ASN A 135 41.03 7.96 18.19
CA ASN A 135 40.32 6.69 18.36
C ASN A 135 39.27 6.39 17.27
N GLN A 136 39.32 7.10 16.14
CA GLN A 136 38.38 6.86 15.03
C GLN A 136 38.90 5.74 14.12
N GLN A 137 38.15 4.65 14.05
CA GLN A 137 38.37 3.56 13.10
C GLN A 137 38.23 4.07 11.66
N PHE A 138 38.98 3.52 10.71
CA PHE A 138 38.97 3.96 9.30
C PHE A 138 37.66 3.62 8.56
N PHE A 139 36.92 2.64 9.07
CA PHE A 139 35.62 2.21 8.58
C PHE A 139 34.55 2.60 9.62
N ALA A 140 33.36 2.99 9.15
CA ALA A 140 32.27 3.32 10.06
C ALA A 140 31.79 2.03 10.77
N PRO A 141 31.74 1.98 12.11
CA PRO A 141 31.07 0.90 12.81
C PRO A 141 29.57 1.13 12.66
N VAL A 142 28.97 0.55 11.62
CA VAL A 142 27.52 0.56 11.43
C VAL A 142 26.94 -0.71 12.06
N ASP A 143 26.01 -0.54 13.02
CA ASP A 143 25.24 -1.64 13.58
C ASP A 143 24.40 -2.29 12.49
N ARG A 144 24.44 -3.63 12.41
CA ARG A 144 23.78 -4.41 11.34
C ARG A 144 22.27 -4.17 11.37
N VAL A 145 21.66 -4.00 10.19
CA VAL A 145 20.20 -4.08 10.07
C VAL A 145 19.77 -5.54 10.24
N THR A 146 19.16 -5.87 11.37
CA THR A 146 18.53 -7.17 11.61
C THR A 146 17.21 -7.24 10.84
N THR A 147 16.86 -8.38 10.23
CA THR A 147 15.55 -8.57 9.53
C THR A 147 14.35 -8.63 10.48
N THR A 148 14.50 -8.21 11.74
CA THR A 148 13.52 -8.34 12.82
C THR A 148 13.23 -9.81 13.23
N THR A 149 13.46 -10.82 12.38
CA THR A 149 13.11 -12.22 12.72
C THR A 149 14.05 -13.32 12.21
N ASP A 150 15.02 -13.03 11.34
CA ASP A 150 16.02 -13.99 10.87
C ASP A 150 17.43 -13.36 10.84
N ALA A 151 18.44 -14.22 10.75
CA ALA A 151 19.87 -13.92 10.70
C ALA A 151 20.26 -12.64 9.90
N PRO A 152 21.45 -12.04 10.15
CA PRO A 152 21.88 -10.83 9.44
C PRO A 152 21.73 -10.96 7.91
N LEU A 153 21.25 -9.88 7.27
CA LEU A 153 20.81 -9.82 5.87
C LEU A 153 21.93 -9.92 4.80
N GLU A 154 23.08 -10.47 5.16
CA GLU A 154 24.19 -10.74 4.23
C GLU A 154 24.64 -12.20 4.41
N PRO A 155 25.00 -12.93 3.34
CA PRO A 155 25.66 -14.22 3.49
C PRO A 155 26.92 -13.96 4.32
N SER A 156 27.04 -14.65 5.47
CA SER A 156 28.16 -14.51 6.39
C SER A 156 29.47 -14.75 5.64
N GLY A 157 30.08 -13.68 5.14
CA GLY A 157 31.43 -13.67 4.60
C GLY A 157 32.47 -13.72 5.72
N ASP A 158 32.22 -14.53 6.75
CA ASP A 158 33.19 -14.85 7.79
C ASP A 158 34.00 -16.06 7.31
N PRO A 159 35.29 -15.89 6.96
CA PRO A 159 36.17 -17.01 6.62
C PRO A 159 36.67 -17.78 7.85
N TRP A 160 36.25 -17.41 9.07
CA TRP A 160 36.71 -18.04 10.31
C TRP A 160 35.52 -18.45 11.17
N PRO A 161 35.46 -19.72 11.62
CA PRO A 161 34.40 -20.21 12.47
C PRO A 161 34.53 -19.58 13.85
N ASP A 162 33.39 -19.22 14.39
CA ASP A 162 33.12 -18.76 15.76
C ASP A 162 34.08 -19.43 16.75
N SER A 163 34.97 -18.64 17.35
CA SER A 163 35.81 -19.08 18.46
C SER A 163 35.71 -18.10 19.63
N ASN A 164 35.07 -18.61 20.68
CA ASN A 164 34.73 -18.08 22.01
C ASN A 164 33.62 -17.03 22.12
#